data_AF-A0A4Q3EJD9-F1
#
_entry.id   AF-A0A4Q3EJD9-F1
#
_cell.length_a   1.000
_cell.length_b   1.000
_cell.length_c   1.000
_cell.angle_alpha   90.00
_cell.angle_beta   90.00
_cell.angle_gamma   90.00
#
_symmetry.space_group_name_H-M   'P 1'
#
loop_
_entity.id
_entity.type
_entity.pdbx_description
1 polymer ?
#
loop_
_entity_poly.entity_id
_entity_poly.type
_entity_poly.pdbx_seq_one_letter_code
_entity_poly.pdbx_strand_id
1 'polypeptide(L)'
;YSQDTDFNIVNRLSTIADQKDLPNAQVALAWMLSKSAITSPIIGASKPGHLEDAVAALSIKLSDEEIRQLEELYQPHPVLGFE
;
A
#
# COMPACT_ATOMS: atom_id res chain seq x y z
N TYR A 1 -1.02 12.97 -6.51
CA TYR A 1 0.43 12.84 -6.69
C TYR A 1 0.97 14.18 -7.10
N SER A 2 1.93 14.68 -6.33
CA SER A 2 2.48 16.03 -6.52
C SER A 2 3.96 16.01 -6.89
N GLN A 3 4.63 14.86 -6.68
CA GLN A 3 6.02 14.64 -7.01
C GLN A 3 6.18 13.38 -7.88
N ASP A 4 7.21 13.37 -8.74
CA ASP A 4 7.51 12.22 -9.60
C ASP A 4 7.77 10.94 -8.79
N THR A 5 8.35 11.07 -7.60
CA THR A 5 8.58 9.94 -6.68
C THR A 5 7.29 9.23 -6.30
N ASP A 6 6.16 9.95 -6.17
CA ASP A 6 4.89 9.32 -5.81
C ASP A 6 4.45 8.31 -6.89
N PHE A 7 4.63 8.65 -8.17
CA PHE A 7 4.31 7.76 -9.28
C PHE A 7 5.24 6.56 -9.33
N ASN A 8 6.52 6.73 -8.98
CA ASN A 8 7.46 5.61 -8.90
C ASN A 8 7.06 4.60 -7.82
N ILE A 9 6.58 5.07 -6.66
CA ILE A 9 6.05 4.22 -5.60
C ILE A 9 4.83 3.44 -6.09
N VAL A 10 3.89 4.12 -6.77
CA VAL A 10 2.70 3.46 -7.34
C VAL A 10 3.07 2.43 -8.40
N ASN A 11 4.03 2.73 -9.28
CA ASN A 11 4.48 1.79 -10.31
C ASN A 11 5.13 0.55 -9.69
N ARG A 12 5.88 0.72 -8.58
CA ARG A 12 6.44 -0.41 -7.83
C ARG A 12 5.35 -1.28 -7.22
N LEU A 13 4.34 -0.66 -6.59
CA LEU A 13 3.17 -1.35 -6.07
C LEU A 13 2.45 -2.15 -7.17
N SER A 14 2.17 -1.51 -8.33
CA SER A 14 1.54 -2.18 -9.47
C SER A 14 2.35 -3.36 -9.97
N THR A 15 3.68 -3.22 -10.06
CA THR A 15 4.55 -4.33 -10.51
C THR A 15 4.42 -5.56 -9.61
N ILE A 16 4.43 -5.37 -8.28
CA ILE A 16 4.28 -6.47 -7.32
C ILE A 16 2.85 -7.03 -7.37
N ALA A 17 1.85 -6.16 -7.49
CA ALA A 17 0.45 -6.55 -7.60
C ALA A 17 0.18 -7.42 -8.85
N ASP A 18 0.70 -7.01 -10.01
CA ASP A 18 0.59 -7.74 -11.27
C ASP A 18 1.28 -9.11 -11.22
N GLN A 19 2.47 -9.20 -10.60
CA GLN A 19 3.17 -10.48 -10.41
C GLN A 19 2.37 -11.49 -9.57
N LYS A 20 1.49 -10.99 -8.69
CA LYS A 20 0.66 -11.81 -7.82
C LYS A 20 -0.78 -11.97 -8.33
N ASP A 21 -1.14 -11.32 -9.43
CA ASP A 21 -2.51 -11.23 -9.95
C ASP A 21 -3.51 -10.68 -8.91
N LEU A 22 -3.11 -9.61 -8.22
CA LEU A 22 -3.89 -8.99 -7.14
C LEU A 22 -4.16 -7.51 -7.42
N PRO A 23 -5.27 -6.93 -6.93
CA PRO A 23 -5.48 -5.48 -6.98
C PRO A 23 -4.46 -4.72 -6.13
N ASN A 24 -4.01 -3.56 -6.61
CA ASN A 24 -3.10 -2.66 -5.88
C ASN A 24 -3.57 -2.36 -4.45
N ALA A 25 -4.88 -2.16 -4.25
CA ALA A 25 -5.45 -1.87 -2.94
C ALA A 25 -5.19 -3.01 -1.93
N GLN A 26 -5.31 -4.26 -2.37
CA GLN A 26 -5.10 -5.41 -1.50
C GLN A 26 -3.63 -5.54 -1.10
N VAL A 27 -2.69 -5.32 -2.03
CA VAL A 27 -1.25 -5.35 -1.75
C VAL A 27 -0.85 -4.22 -0.81
N ALA A 28 -1.36 -3.00 -1.02
CA ALA A 28 -1.06 -1.86 -0.15
C ALA A 28 -1.59 -2.09 1.28
N LEU A 29 -2.80 -2.62 1.42
CA LEU A 29 -3.38 -2.96 2.73
C LEU A 29 -2.61 -4.10 3.42
N ALA A 30 -2.22 -5.13 2.66
CA ALA A 30 -1.40 -6.23 3.17
C ALA A 30 -0.02 -5.75 3.67
N TRP A 31 0.60 -4.81 2.97
CA TRP A 31 1.83 -4.16 3.43
C TRP A 31 1.62 -3.44 4.75
N MET A 32 0.53 -2.68 4.89
CA MET A 32 0.24 -1.96 6.14
C MET A 32 0.00 -2.93 7.30
N LEU A 33 -0.72 -4.02 7.05
CA LEU A 33 -0.99 -5.09 8.01
C LEU A 33 0.27 -5.90 8.39
N SER A 34 1.33 -5.86 7.57
CA SER A 34 2.59 -6.55 7.88
C SER A 34 3.42 -5.84 8.96
N LYS A 35 3.11 -4.58 9.26
CA LYS A 35 3.90 -3.77 10.19
C LYS A 35 3.49 -4.02 11.63
N SER A 36 4.43 -4.50 12.45
CA SER A 36 4.20 -4.78 13.87
C SER A 36 3.76 -3.56 14.69
N ALA A 37 4.14 -2.35 14.26
CA ALA A 37 3.72 -1.10 14.88
C ALA A 37 2.26 -0.73 14.57
N ILE A 38 1.62 -1.37 13.59
CA ILE A 38 0.25 -1.09 13.15
C ILE A 38 -0.69 -2.14 13.74
N THR A 39 -1.58 -1.73 14.65
CA THR A 39 -2.60 -2.62 15.21
C THR A 39 -3.73 -2.88 14.23
N SER A 40 -4.23 -1.83 13.56
CA SER A 40 -5.26 -1.95 12.52
C SER A 40 -5.27 -0.72 11.60
N PRO A 41 -5.45 -0.92 10.27
CA PRO A 41 -5.90 0.12 9.36
C PRO A 41 -7.21 0.77 9.81
N ILE A 42 -7.39 2.07 9.52
CA ILE A 42 -8.71 2.69 9.43
C ILE A 42 -9.01 2.89 7.95
N ILE A 43 -10.10 2.29 7.45
CA ILE A 43 -10.41 2.24 6.02
C ILE A 43 -11.74 2.94 5.75
N GLY A 44 -11.73 3.91 4.83
CA GLY A 44 -12.95 4.53 4.30
C GLY A 44 -13.51 3.72 3.13
N ALA A 45 -14.70 3.16 3.28
CA ALA A 45 -15.36 2.37 2.24
C ALA A 45 -16.64 3.07 1.75
N SER A 46 -16.54 3.82 0.65
CA SER A 46 -17.70 4.45 -0.01
C SER A 46 -18.40 3.55 -1.03
N LYS A 47 -17.78 2.40 -1.35
CA LYS A 47 -18.31 1.36 -2.27
C LYS A 47 -18.11 -0.02 -1.65
N PRO A 48 -19.02 -0.99 -1.92
CA PRO A 48 -18.90 -2.36 -1.40
C PRO A 48 -17.54 -3.01 -1.70
N GLY A 49 -17.01 -2.85 -2.92
CA GLY A 49 -15.73 -3.44 -3.31
C GLY A 49 -14.53 -3.00 -2.45
N HIS A 50 -14.58 -1.82 -1.81
CA HIS A 50 -13.49 -1.40 -0.91
C HIS A 50 -13.42 -2.29 0.34
N LEU A 51 -14.58 -2.75 0.84
CA LEU A 51 -14.63 -3.66 1.97
C LEU A 51 -14.15 -5.05 1.57
N GLU A 52 -14.54 -5.52 0.38
CA GLU A 52 -14.09 -6.79 -0.18
C GLU A 52 -12.57 -6.84 -0.33
N ASP A 53 -11.96 -5.79 -0.90
CA ASP A 53 -10.50 -5.66 -0.99
C ASP A 53 -9.82 -5.64 0.38
N ALA A 54 -10.40 -4.91 1.35
CA ALA A 54 -9.86 -4.85 2.70
C ALA A 54 -9.88 -6.20 3.42
N VAL A 55 -10.94 -6.98 3.24
CA VAL A 55 -11.05 -8.32 3.80
C VAL A 55 -10.09 -9.28 3.10
N ALA A 56 -10.00 -9.22 1.76
CA ALA A 56 -9.08 -10.05 0.98
C ALA A 56 -7.61 -9.84 1.39
N ALA A 57 -7.23 -8.59 1.71
CA ALA A 57 -5.88 -8.24 2.14
C ALA A 57 -5.38 -8.99 3.39
N LEU A 58 -6.28 -9.43 4.28
CA LEU A 58 -5.95 -10.19 5.49
C LEU A 58 -5.30 -11.55 5.17
N SER A 59 -5.59 -12.11 3.99
CA SER A 59 -5.08 -13.40 3.54
C SER A 59 -3.76 -13.30 2.77
N ILE A 60 -3.30 -12.10 2.45
CA ILE A 60 -2.10 -11.88 1.67
C ILE A 60 -0.88 -11.87 2.60
N LYS A 61 0.14 -12.65 2.24
CA LYS A 61 1.47 -12.58 2.86
C LYS A 61 2.45 -12.03 1.84
N LEU A 62 3.15 -10.98 2.22
CA LEU A 62 4.26 -10.41 1.48
C LEU A 62 5.56 -10.99 2.04
N SER A 63 6.48 -11.32 1.16
CA SER A 63 7.85 -11.67 1.50
C SER A 63 8.63 -10.44 1.98
N ASP A 64 9.72 -10.66 2.70
CA ASP A 64 10.60 -9.59 3.17
C ASP A 64 11.16 -8.76 2.00
N GLU A 65 11.41 -9.39 0.85
CA GLU A 65 11.88 -8.71 -0.36
C GLU A 65 10.79 -7.83 -0.98
N GLU A 66 9.55 -8.32 -1.09
CA GLU A 66 8.43 -7.50 -1.57
C GLU A 66 8.18 -6.30 -0.66
N ILE A 67 8.25 -6.51 0.67
CA ILE A 67 8.13 -5.44 1.66
C ILE A 67 9.25 -4.40 1.45
N ARG A 68 10.49 -4.85 1.32
CA ARG A 68 11.64 -3.98 1.09
C ARG A 68 11.47 -3.17 -0.21
N GLN A 69 11.03 -3.80 -1.28
CA GLN A 69 10.82 -3.14 -2.57
C GLN A 69 9.73 -2.06 -2.50
N LEU A 70 8.64 -2.30 -1.77
CA LEU A 70 7.58 -1.31 -1.56
C LEU A 70 8.07 -0.07 -0.79
N GLU A 71 9.09 -0.22 0.06
CA GLU A 71 9.60 0.83 0.94
C GLU A 71 10.80 1.59 0.36
N GLU A 72 11.58 0.96 -0.51
CA GLU A 72 12.86 1.48 -1.03
C GLU A 72 12.75 2.89 -1.63
N LEU A 73 11.63 3.20 -2.27
CA LEU A 73 11.40 4.46 -2.98
C LEU A 73 10.79 5.55 -2.10
N TYR A 74 10.43 5.25 -0.86
CA TYR A 74 9.79 6.20 0.04
C TYR A 74 10.76 7.32 0.43
N GLN A 75 10.31 8.57 0.31
CA GLN A 75 11.07 9.76 0.70
C GLN A 75 10.24 10.60 1.68
N PRO A 76 10.84 11.23 2.70
CA PRO A 76 10.12 12.14 3.59
C PRO A 76 9.53 13.32 2.82
N HIS A 77 8.22 13.55 2.96
CA HIS A 77 7.55 14.73 2.41
C HIS A 77 7.65 15.92 3.38
N PRO A 78 7.75 17.15 2.85
CA PRO A 78 7.63 18.34 3.68
C PRO A 78 6.20 18.44 4.27
N VAL A 79 6.09 19.08 5.43
CA VAL A 79 4.78 19.39 6.03
C VAL A 79 4.03 20.35 5.10
N LEU A 80 2.80 19.98 4.72
CA LEU A 80 1.90 20.79 3.88
C LEU A 80 0.77 21.36 4.75
N GLY A 81 0.28 22.56 4.40
CA GLY A 81 -0.95 23.12 4.98
C GLY A 81 -0.79 23.92 6.27
N PHE A 82 0.44 24.25 6.67
CA PHE A 82 0.71 25.25 7.70
C PHE A 82 1.50 26.40 7.06
N GLU A 83 0.88 27.57 6.98
CA GLU A 83 1.54 28.89 6.94
C GLU A 83 1.43 29.54 8.32
#